data_AF-A0AAN8H5S2-F1
#
_entry.id   AF-A0AAN8H5S2-F1
#
_cell.length_a   1.000
_cell.length_b   1.000
_cell.length_c   1.000
_cell.angle_alpha   90.00
_cell.angle_beta   90.00
_cell.angle_gamma   90.00
#
_symmetry.space_group_name_H-M   'P 1'
#
loop_
_entity.id
_entity.type
_entity.pdbx_description
1 polymer ?
#
loop_
_entity_poly.entity_id
_entity_poly.type
_entity_poly.pdbx_seq_one_letter_code
_entity_poly.pdbx_strand_id
1 'polypeptide(L)'
;MHVQPGQGSSVELSDMRSLSGGERSFSTVCFVVSLWAITEAPFRCLDEFDVFMDMVNRRISMDMMLKVASGQRYRQFIFLTPQSISSLPQRKKYPHPPSQRPRSWHK
;
A
#
# COMPACT_ATOMS: atom_id res chain seq x y z
N MET A 1 -43.77 -20.18 11.52
CA MET A 1 -43.72 -18.83 10.90
C MET A 1 -42.47 -18.77 10.05
N HIS A 2 -42.63 -18.74 8.73
CA HIS A 2 -41.53 -18.54 7.79
C HIS A 2 -41.30 -17.04 7.66
N VAL A 3 -40.22 -16.53 8.25
CA VAL A 3 -39.85 -15.12 8.12
C VAL A 3 -39.09 -14.94 6.81
N GLN A 4 -39.70 -14.24 5.85
CA GLN A 4 -39.01 -13.82 4.63
C GLN A 4 -38.11 -12.63 4.98
N PRO A 5 -36.79 -12.67 4.66
CA PRO A 5 -35.97 -11.49 4.78
C PRO A 5 -36.34 -10.51 3.66
N GLY A 6 -36.66 -9.28 4.06
CA GLY A 6 -37.04 -8.20 3.16
C GLY A 6 -35.94 -7.88 2.14
N GLN A 7 -36.36 -7.59 0.91
CA GLN A 7 -35.51 -7.08 -0.17
C GLN A 7 -34.94 -5.70 0.22
N GLY A 8 -33.76 -5.71 0.82
CA GLY A 8 -32.91 -4.53 0.96
C GLY A 8 -32.02 -4.35 -0.29
N SER A 9 -32.29 -3.29 -1.05
CA SER A 9 -31.36 -2.59 -1.96
C SER A 9 -30.52 -3.44 -2.94
N SER A 10 -31.14 -3.91 -4.03
CA SER A 10 -30.44 -4.56 -5.16
C SER A 10 -29.61 -3.61 -6.04
N VAL A 11 -29.56 -2.31 -5.73
CA VAL A 11 -28.93 -1.28 -6.58
C VAL A 11 -27.45 -1.06 -6.26
N GLU A 12 -27.01 -1.17 -5.00
CA GLU A 12 -25.59 -0.94 -4.65
C GLU A 12 -24.66 -2.13 -4.96
N LEU A 13 -25.18 -3.37 -4.91
CA LEU A 13 -24.39 -4.57 -5.21
C LEU A 13 -24.17 -4.78 -6.72
N SER A 14 -25.03 -4.18 -7.54
CA SER A 14 -24.94 -4.19 -9.01
C SER A 14 -23.65 -3.52 -9.48
N ASP A 15 -23.32 -2.35 -8.91
CA ASP A 15 -22.26 -1.49 -9.41
C ASP A 15 -20.86 -2.02 -9.10
N MET A 16 -20.63 -2.73 -8.00
CA MET A 16 -19.31 -3.35 -7.76
C MET A 16 -19.04 -4.57 -8.64
N ARG A 17 -20.09 -5.25 -9.11
CA ARG A 17 -19.96 -6.43 -9.98
C ARG A 17 -19.65 -6.07 -11.43
N SER A 18 -19.99 -4.85 -11.86
CA SER A 18 -19.67 -4.36 -13.21
C SER A 18 -18.21 -3.91 -13.36
N LEU A 19 -17.52 -3.60 -12.25
CA LEU A 19 -16.10 -3.23 -12.27
C LEU A 19 -15.19 -4.37 -12.72
N SER A 20 -14.03 -4.03 -13.28
CA SER A 20 -12.95 -5.00 -13.51
C SER A 20 -12.26 -5.40 -12.19
N GLY A 21 -11.47 -6.47 -12.23
CA GLY A 21 -10.66 -6.88 -11.08
C GLY A 21 -9.73 -5.76 -10.60
N GLY A 22 -9.05 -5.09 -11.54
CA GLY A 22 -8.14 -3.99 -11.24
C GLY A 22 -8.86 -2.75 -10.68
N GLU A 23 -10.04 -2.41 -11.19
CA GLU A 23 -10.84 -1.28 -10.70
C GLU A 23 -11.33 -1.50 -9.27
N ARG A 24 -11.77 -2.72 -8.96
CA ARG A 24 -12.13 -3.10 -7.58
C ARG A 24 -10.93 -2.97 -6.65
N SER A 25 -9.80 -3.56 -7.01
CA SER A 25 -8.57 -3.46 -6.21
C SER A 25 -8.14 -2.00 -6.02
N PHE A 26 -8.22 -1.18 -7.07
CA PHE A 26 -7.84 0.23 -7.00
C PHE A 26 -8.73 1.00 -6.04
N SER A 27 -10.04 0.78 -6.14
CA SER A 27 -11.04 1.37 -5.25
C SER A 27 -10.82 0.95 -3.80
N THR A 28 -10.49 -0.32 -3.56
CA THR A 28 -10.14 -0.82 -2.22
C THR A 28 -8.90 -0.14 -1.65
N VAL A 29 -7.83 0.03 -2.44
CA VAL A 29 -6.63 0.75 -1.99
C VAL A 29 -6.95 2.21 -1.65
N CYS A 30 -7.71 2.91 -2.51
CA CYS A 30 -8.15 4.28 -2.25
C CYS A 30 -8.94 4.40 -0.94
N PHE A 31 -9.84 3.44 -0.68
CA PHE A 31 -10.61 3.39 0.54
C PHE A 31 -9.75 3.13 1.79
N VAL A 32 -8.80 2.19 1.72
CA VAL A 32 -7.87 1.93 2.83
C VAL A 32 -7.01 3.16 3.14
N VAL A 33 -6.50 3.82 2.09
CA VAL A 33 -5.70 5.04 2.22
C VAL A 33 -6.50 6.18 2.87
N SER A 34 -7.78 6.33 2.56
CA SER A 34 -8.62 7.35 3.20
C SER A 34 -8.87 7.03 4.68
N LEU A 35 -9.10 5.76 5.03
CA LEU A 35 -9.24 5.32 6.43
C LEU A 35 -7.96 5.52 7.25
N TRP A 36 -6.79 5.43 6.62
CA TRP A 36 -5.51 5.68 7.29
C TRP A 36 -5.32 7.12 7.78
N ALA A 37 -6.13 8.07 7.30
CA ALA A 37 -6.12 9.45 7.80
C ALA A 37 -6.65 9.57 9.24
N ILE A 38 -7.54 8.67 9.66
CA ILE A 38 -8.26 8.75 10.95
C ILE A 38 -7.98 7.58 11.89
N THR A 39 -7.24 6.56 11.45
CA THR A 39 -6.99 5.34 12.24
C THR A 39 -5.66 5.40 12.97
N GLU A 40 -5.68 5.13 14.28
CA GLU A 40 -4.48 5.10 15.11
C GLU A 40 -3.93 3.68 15.32
N ALA A 41 -3.29 3.12 14.28
CA ALA A 41 -2.54 1.86 14.39
C ALA A 41 -1.02 2.10 14.22
N PRO A 42 -0.16 1.56 15.10
CA PRO A 42 1.30 1.71 14.99
C PRO A 42 1.89 0.91 13.81
N PHE A 43 1.24 -0.19 13.41
CA PHE A 43 1.60 -1.03 12.27
C PHE A 43 0.44 -1.12 11.29
N ARG A 44 0.74 -1.06 10.00
CA ARG A 44 -0.23 -1.23 8.91
C ARG A 44 0.37 -2.16 7.86
N CYS A 45 -0.39 -3.19 7.51
CA CYS A 45 0.04 -4.21 6.57
C CYS A 45 -0.97 -4.34 5.44
N LEU A 46 -0.48 -4.47 4.21
CA LEU A 46 -1.28 -4.90 3.07
C LEU A 46 -0.54 -6.00 2.32
N ASP A 47 -1.28 -7.02 1.92
CA ASP A 47 -0.79 -8.15 1.15
C ASP A 47 -1.58 -8.27 -0.15
N GLU A 48 -0.90 -8.69 -1.21
CA GLU A 48 -1.42 -8.91 -2.58
C GLU A 48 -2.33 -7.77 -3.12
N PHE A 49 -2.17 -6.55 -2.63
CA PHE A 49 -3.07 -5.43 -2.92
C PHE A 49 -3.09 -5.05 -4.42
N ASP A 50 -2.01 -5.35 -5.15
CA ASP A 50 -1.81 -5.01 -6.56
C ASP A 50 -1.97 -6.19 -7.53
N VAL A 51 -2.35 -7.38 -7.05
CA VAL A 51 -2.35 -8.60 -7.89
C VAL A 51 -3.25 -8.52 -9.12
N PHE A 52 -4.37 -7.78 -9.03
CA PHE A 52 -5.32 -7.58 -10.14
C PHE A 52 -5.13 -6.27 -10.89
N MET A 53 -4.19 -5.42 -10.47
CA MET A 53 -3.97 -4.12 -11.10
C MET A 53 -3.05 -4.25 -12.33
N ASP A 54 -3.35 -3.48 -13.37
CA ASP A 54 -2.39 -3.24 -14.44
C ASP A 54 -1.24 -2.31 -13.98
N MET A 55 -0.25 -2.10 -14.85
CA MET A 55 0.92 -1.28 -14.51
C MET A 55 0.58 0.18 -14.17
N VAL A 56 -0.48 0.74 -14.74
CA VAL A 56 -0.88 2.14 -14.52
C VAL A 56 -1.52 2.29 -13.15
N ASN A 57 -2.56 1.52 -12.86
CA ASN A 57 -3.25 1.55 -11.57
C ASN A 57 -2.35 1.09 -10.43
N ARG A 58 -1.49 0.11 -10.68
CA ARG A 58 -0.46 -0.33 -9.72
C ARG A 58 0.48 0.82 -9.36
N ARG A 59 0.97 1.56 -10.36
CA ARG A 59 1.88 2.68 -10.12
C ARG A 59 1.22 3.76 -9.27
N ILE A 60 0.01 4.17 -9.63
CA ILE A 60 -0.74 5.19 -8.91
C ILE A 60 -1.01 4.75 -7.47
N SER A 61 -1.46 3.51 -7.27
CA SER A 61 -1.72 2.93 -5.95
C SER A 61 -0.48 2.92 -5.06
N MET A 62 0.63 2.42 -5.60
CA MET A 62 1.91 2.37 -4.89
C MET A 62 2.40 3.76 -4.48
N ASP A 63 2.34 4.74 -5.40
CA ASP A 63 2.75 6.12 -5.11
C ASP A 63 1.86 6.76 -4.03
N MET A 64 0.55 6.51 -4.04
CA MET A 64 -0.37 6.98 -2.99
C MET A 64 0.00 6.41 -1.62
N MET A 65 0.19 5.09 -1.52
CA MET A 65 0.53 4.44 -0.26
C MET A 65 1.90 4.86 0.28
N LEU A 66 2.92 4.95 -0.59
CA LEU A 66 4.26 5.40 -0.20
C LEU A 66 4.27 6.86 0.24
N LYS A 67 3.48 7.72 -0.39
CA LYS A 67 3.32 9.12 0.03
C LYS A 67 2.76 9.19 1.45
N VAL A 68 1.70 8.45 1.76
CA VAL A 68 1.13 8.37 3.12
C VAL A 68 2.14 7.82 4.12
N ALA A 69 2.82 6.74 3.77
CA ALA A 69 3.82 6.12 4.63
C ALA A 69 4.97 7.08 4.95
N SER A 70 5.47 7.80 3.95
CA SER A 70 6.55 8.79 4.11
C SER A 70 6.18 9.97 5.02
N GLY A 71 4.89 10.32 5.08
CA GLY A 71 4.39 11.42 5.91
C GLY A 71 4.16 11.05 7.38
N GLN A 72 4.18 9.77 7.74
CA GLN A 72 3.78 9.28 9.06
C GLN A 72 4.94 8.62 9.80
N ARG A 73 5.88 9.45 10.28
CA ARG A 73 7.18 9.02 10.84
C ARG A 73 7.12 8.02 12.01
N TYR A 74 6.03 8.01 12.78
CA TYR A 74 5.86 7.13 13.95
C TYR A 74 5.01 5.88 13.67
N ARG A 75 4.73 5.57 12.39
CA ARG A 75 4.00 4.38 11.99
C ARG A 75 4.84 3.52 11.05
N GLN A 76 4.70 2.21 11.16
CA GLN A 76 5.35 1.27 10.24
C GLN A 76 4.34 0.75 9.22
N PHE A 77 4.77 0.73 7.95
CA PHE A 77 4.00 0.20 6.83
C PHE A 77 4.72 -1.00 6.25
N ILE A 78 3.99 -2.10 6.08
CA ILE A 78 4.48 -3.35 5.51
C ILE A 78 3.63 -3.67 4.30
N PHE A 79 4.26 -3.73 3.12
CA PHE A 79 3.59 -4.06 1.88
C PHE A 79 4.18 -5.38 1.36
N LEU A 80 3.33 -6.38 1.22
CA LEU A 80 3.67 -7.66 0.64
C LEU A 80 3.02 -7.72 -0.76
N THR A 81 3.83 -8.07 -1.75
CA THR A 81 3.37 -8.22 -3.13
C THR A 81 4.21 -9.26 -3.85
N PRO A 82 3.59 -10.14 -4.66
CA PRO A 82 4.33 -11.04 -5.54
C PRO A 82 4.93 -10.31 -6.75
N GLN A 83 4.55 -9.05 -6.99
CA GLN A 83 4.95 -8.27 -8.15
C GLN A 83 6.31 -7.58 -7.94
N SER A 84 7.09 -7.45 -9.03
CA SER A 84 8.42 -6.82 -8.99
C SER A 84 8.38 -5.35 -8.56
N ILE A 85 9.24 -4.96 -7.61
CA ILE A 85 9.36 -3.60 -7.06
C ILE A 85 10.45 -2.76 -7.74
N SER A 86 10.96 -3.19 -8.90
CA SER A 86 12.05 -2.50 -9.61
C SER A 86 11.72 -1.06 -10.01
N SER A 87 10.44 -0.71 -10.15
CA SER A 87 9.98 0.64 -10.49
C SER A 87 9.95 1.61 -9.31
N LEU A 88 10.22 1.15 -8.08
CA LEU A 88 10.20 2.00 -6.89
C LEU A 88 11.38 2.97 -6.85
N PRO A 89 11.16 4.22 -6.36
CA PRO A 89 12.25 5.15 -6.11
C PRO A 89 13.28 4.54 -5.16
N GLN A 90 14.49 4.32 -5.65
CA GLN A 90 15.59 3.86 -4.81
C GLN A 90 16.03 5.00 -3.89
N ARG A 91 16.20 4.71 -2.61
CA ARG A 91 16.81 5.67 -1.68
C ARG A 91 18.22 5.97 -2.18
N LYS A 92 18.50 7.24 -2.53
CA LYS A 92 19.86 7.67 -2.86
C LYS A 92 20.76 7.29 -1.68
N LYS A 93 21.70 6.36 -1.91
CA LYS A 93 22.76 6.09 -0.94
C LYS A 93 23.64 7.33 -0.93
N TYR A 94 23.60 8.11 0.14
CA TYR A 94 24.63 9.10 0.38
C TYR A 94 25.99 8.37 0.37
N PRO A 95 27.02 8.88 -0.33
CA PRO A 95 28.34 8.28 -0.25
C PRO A 95 28.73 8.24 1.21
N HIS A 96 29.05 7.04 1.69
CA HIS A 96 29.62 6.86 3.01
C HIS A 96 30.93 7.66 3.04
N PRO A 97 31.17 8.51 4.05
CA PRO A 97 32.48 9.12 4.19
C PRO A 97 33.52 8.00 4.27
N PRO A 98 34.68 8.15 3.60
CA PRO A 98 35.71 7.12 3.63
C PRO A 98 36.06 6.81 5.09
N SER A 99 36.03 5.53 5.44
CA SER A 99 36.38 5.06 6.77
C SER A 99 37.84 5.43 7.05
N GLN A 100 38.08 6.47 7.85
CA GLN A 100 39.41 6.75 8.38
C GLN A 100 39.70 5.66 9.42
N ARG A 101 40.36 4.58 8.99
CA ARG A 101 40.88 3.58 9.94
C ARG A 101 41.98 4.26 10.76
N PRO A 102 41.89 4.29 12.11
CA PRO A 102 42.97 4.81 12.94
C PRO A 102 44.24 3.99 12.72
N ARG A 103 45.35 4.66 12.38
CA ARG A 103 46.66 4.06 12.08
C ARG A 103 47.44 3.56 13.32
N SER A 104 46.79 3.26 14.45
CA SER A 104 47.50 3.01 15.72
C SER A 104 47.35 1.61 16.33
N TRP A 105 47.03 0.58 15.54
CA TRP A 105 47.04 -0.82 16.01
C TRP A 105 48.30 -1.60 15.63
N HIS A 106 49.40 -0.89 15.39
CA HIS A 106 50.72 -1.46 15.18
C HIS A 106 51.75 -0.56 15.85
N LYS A 107 51.82 -0.58 17.18
CA LYS A 107 53.01 -0.36 18.01
C LYS A 107 52.67 -0.54 19.47
#